data_AF-S4NQC0-F1
#
_entry.id   AF-S4NQC0-F1
#
_cell.length_a   1.000
_cell.length_b   1.000
_cell.length_c   1.000
_cell.angle_alpha   90.00
_cell.angle_beta   90.00
_cell.angle_gamma   90.00
#
_symmetry.space_group_name_H-M   'P 1'
#
loop_
_entity.id
_entity.type
_entity.pdbx_description
1 polymer ?
#
loop_
_entity_poly.entity_id
_entity_poly.type
_entity_poly.pdbx_seq_one_letter_code
_entity_poly.pdbx_strand_id
1 'polypeptide(L)' 'VTKVEKVDKQLVSGTKYSIDFIAKPLQCIQNEQKKIVCNHSENDTLYCHTSIWKRPWKGRNKIEVNCNRYY' A
#
# COMPACT_ATOMS: atom_id res chain seq x y z
N VAL A 1 6.01 -2.64 0.00
CA VAL A 1 6.04 -1.40 -0.82
C VAL A 1 7.45 -1.23 -1.30
N THR A 2 7.64 -1.01 -2.60
CA THR A 2 8.97 -0.92 -3.23
C THR A 2 9.32 0.51 -3.62
N LYS A 3 8.33 1.28 -4.09
CA LYS A 3 8.52 2.69 -4.45
C LYS A 3 7.24 3.48 -4.19
N VAL A 4 7.37 4.72 -3.77
CA VAL A 4 6.27 5.69 -3.72
C VAL A 4 6.45 6.62 -4.92
N GLU A 5 5.44 6.70 -5.78
CA GLU A 5 5.48 7.52 -6.99
C GLU A 5 4.99 8.93 -6.72
N LYS A 6 3.88 9.06 -5.99
CA LYS A 6 3.22 10.34 -5.77
C LYS A 6 2.55 10.40 -4.41
N VAL A 7 2.58 11.58 -3.80
CA VAL A 7 1.84 11.89 -2.58
C VAL A 7 1.17 13.25 -2.75
N ASP A 8 -0.15 13.28 -2.65
CA ASP A 8 -0.96 14.49 -2.67
C ASP A 8 -1.68 14.67 -1.33
N LYS A 9 -1.84 15.93 -0.92
CA LYS A 9 -2.62 16.33 0.25
C LYS A 9 -3.68 17.34 -0.17
N GLN A 10 -4.92 17.11 0.27
CA GLN A 10 -6.06 17.98 -0.04
C GLN A 10 -6.84 18.30 1.24
N LEU A 11 -7.30 19.56 1.36
CA LEU A 11 -8.16 20.02 2.44
C LEU A 11 -9.61 20.07 1.94
N VAL A 12 -10.41 19.07 2.29
CA VAL A 12 -11.80 18.89 1.84
C VAL A 12 -12.63 18.32 2.97
N SER A 13 -13.23 19.20 3.77
CA SER A 13 -13.98 18.83 5.00
C SER A 13 -13.23 17.77 5.80
N GLY A 14 -11.96 18.05 6.09
CA GLY A 14 -10.96 17.09 6.58
C GLY A 14 -9.68 17.15 5.76
N THR A 15 -8.73 16.29 6.09
CA THR A 15 -7.47 16.17 5.34
C THR A 15 -7.48 14.84 4.59
N LYS A 16 -7.46 14.91 3.27
CA LYS A 16 -7.33 13.74 2.39
C LYS A 16 -5.89 13.61 1.92
N TYR A 17 -5.33 12.42 2.04
CA TYR A 17 -4.04 12.05 1.47
C TYR A 17 -4.27 11.03 0.36
N SER A 18 -3.71 11.28 -0.82
CA SER A 18 -3.71 10.34 -1.93
C SER A 18 -2.27 9.91 -2.19
N ILE A 19 -2.04 8.60 -2.23
CA ILE A 19 -0.70 8.02 -2.34
C ILE A 19 -0.71 6.99 -3.46
N ASP A 20 0.09 7.24 -4.48
CA ASP A 20 0.38 6.29 -5.55
C ASP A 20 1.71 5.59 -5.25
N PHE A 21 1.69 4.27 -5.17
CA PHE A 21 2.88 3.48 -4.84
C PHE A 21 2.90 2.15 -5.59
N ILE A 22 4.11 1.65 -5.78
CA ILE A 22 4.40 0.36 -6.35
C ILE A 22 4.71 -0.61 -5.21
N ALA A 23 4.10 -1.79 -5.25
CA ALA A 23 4.37 -2.88 -4.34
C ALA A 23 4.66 -4.17 -5.12
N LYS A 24 5.61 -4.96 -4.62
CA LYS A 24 5.79 -6.34 -5.05
C LYS A 24 5.33 -7.29 -3.96
N PRO A 25 4.53 -8.33 -4.27
CA PRO A 25 4.16 -9.32 -3.29
C PRO A 25 5.40 -10.11 -2.86
N LEU A 26 5.38 -10.52 -1.61
CA LEU A 26 6.42 -11.31 -0.97
C LEU A 26 5.85 -12.69 -0.69
N GLN A 27 6.62 -13.73 -1.01
CA GLN A 27 6.34 -15.10 -0.59
C GLN A 27 7.33 -15.45 0.51
N CYS A 28 6.80 -15.72 1.70
CA CYS A 28 7.60 -16.12 2.85
C CYS A 28 7.42 -17.61 3.11
N ILE A 29 8.53 -18.34 3.15
CA ILE A 29 8.59 -19.76 3.48
C ILE A 29 9.36 -19.96 4.78
N GLN A 30 8.90 -20.90 5.60
CA GLN A 30 9.62 -21.32 6.79
C GLN A 30 10.47 -22.54 6.44
N ASN A 31 11.79 -22.40 6.56
CA ASN A 31 12.72 -23.51 6.35
C ASN A 31 12.68 -24.48 7.53
N GLU A 32 13.28 -25.66 7.36
CA GLU A 32 13.37 -26.73 8.37
C GLU A 32 14.01 -26.26 9.68
N GLN A 33 14.91 -25.27 9.64
CA GLN A 33 15.51 -24.64 10.82
C GLN A 33 14.60 -23.58 11.48
N LYS A 34 13.30 -23.56 11.15
CA LYS A 34 12.31 -22.54 11.58
C LYS A 34 12.67 -21.10 11.19
N LYS A 35 13.60 -20.90 10.25
CA LYS A 35 13.95 -19.59 9.73
C LYS A 35 12.94 -19.17 8.66
N ILE A 36 12.36 -17.98 8.79
CA ILE A 36 11.49 -17.41 7.77
C ILE A 36 12.36 -16.71 6.73
N VAL A 37 12.23 -17.12 5.47
CA VAL A 37 12.88 -16.51 4.32
C VAL A 37 11.78 -15.94 3.42
N CYS A 38 11.88 -14.65 3.08
CA CYS A 38 10.91 -13.97 2.22
C CYS A 38 11.59 -13.53 0.93
N ASN A 39 11.06 -13.96 -0.20
CA ASN A 39 11.53 -13.57 -1.52
C ASN A 39 10.44 -12.77 -2.24
N HIS A 40 10.86 -11.78 -3.02
CA HIS A 40 9.94 -11.05 -3.89
C HIS A 40 9.53 -11.95 -5.07
N SER A 41 8.26 -11.91 -5.44
CA SER A 41 7.85 -12.43 -6.75
C SER A 41 8.46 -11.53 -7.82
N GLU A 42 9.25 -12.10 -8.74
CA GLU A 42 9.98 -11.32 -9.75
C GLU A 42 9.03 -10.62 -10.73
N ASN A 43 7.92 -11.29 -11.08
CA ASN A 43 7.00 -10.89 -12.14
C ASN A 43 5.77 -10.12 -11.65
N ASP A 44 5.59 -9.97 -10.34
CA ASP A 44 4.37 -9.35 -9.81
C ASP A 44 4.62 -7.93 -9.34
N THR A 45 4.29 -6.97 -10.19
CA THR A 45 4.29 -5.56 -9.83
C THR A 45 2.85 -5.09 -9.65
N LEU A 46 2.54 -4.61 -8.45
CA LEU A 46 1.26 -4.03 -8.09
C LEU A 46 1.38 -2.52 -8.09
N TYR A 47 0.52 -1.87 -8.85
CA TYR A 47 0.36 -0.41 -8.83
C TYR A 47 -0.85 -0.10 -7.98
N CYS A 48 -0.61 0.61 -6.88
CA CYS A 48 -1.61 0.85 -5.87
C CYS A 48 -1.89 2.34 -5.71
N HIS A 49 -3.17 2.68 -5.60
CA HIS A 49 -3.66 3.98 -5.19
C HIS A 49 -4.33 3.86 -3.82
N THR A 50 -3.86 4.65 -2.86
CA THR A 50 -4.44 4.74 -1.53
C THR A 50 -5.01 6.13 -1.28
N SER A 51 -6.22 6.18 -0.73
CA SER A 51 -6.88 7.39 -0.25
C SER A 51 -7.12 7.28 1.26
N ILE A 52 -6.53 8.20 2.03
CA ILE A 52 -6.70 8.31 3.48
C ILE A 52 -7.39 9.62 3.78
N TRP A 53 -8.64 9.57 4.25
CA TRP A 53 -9.41 10.75 4.65
C TRP A 53 -9.52 10.85 6.16
N LYS A 54 -8.75 11.77 6.73
CA LYS A 54 -8.73 12.07 8.16
C LYS A 54 -9.73 13.17 8.48
N ARG A 55 -10.69 12.84 9.34
CA ARG A 55 -11.70 13.76 9.86
C ARG A 55 -11.76 13.58 11.38
N PRO A 56 -11.01 14.36 12.16
CA PRO A 56 -10.92 14.18 13.61
C PRO A 56 -12.28 14.10 14.30
N TRP A 57 -13.27 14.87 13.83
CA TRP A 57 -14.64 14.90 14.35
C TRP A 57 -15.51 13.67 13.98
N LYS A 58 -15.07 12.80 13.06
CA LYS A 58 -15.72 11.53 12.71
C LYS A 58 -15.08 10.32 13.42
N GLY A 59 -14.05 10.55 14.24
CA GLY A 59 -13.35 9.52 15.02
C GLY A 59 -12.35 8.70 14.19
N ARG A 60 -12.83 7.86 13.28
CA ARG A 60 -11.97 6.95 12.47
C ARG A 60 -11.62 7.55 11.12
N ASN A 61 -10.40 7.29 10.67
CA ASN A 61 -9.96 7.63 9.32
C ASN A 61 -10.64 6.70 8.31
N LYS A 62 -11.09 7.24 7.18
CA LYS A 62 -11.53 6.43 6.04
C LYS A 62 -10.31 6.09 5.19
N ILE A 63 -10.03 4.80 5.01
CA ILE A 63 -8.88 4.32 4.23
C ILE A 63 -9.43 3.45 3.10
N GLU A 64 -9.06 3.78 1.87
CA GLU A 64 -9.40 3.03 0.67
C GLU A 64 -8.10 2.70 -0.05
N VAL A 65 -7.92 1.43 -0.43
CA VAL A 65 -6.71 0.95 -1.11
C VAL A 65 -7.14 0.14 -2.31
N ASN A 66 -6.72 0.57 -3.50
CA ASN A 66 -6.99 -0.13 -4.75
C ASN A 66 -5.65 -0.48 -5.39
N CYS A 67 -5.42 -1.76 -5.66
CA CYS A 67 -4.20 -2.23 -6.31
C CYS A 67 -4.55 -3.01 -7.58
N ASN A 68 -3.88 -2.66 -8.68
CA ASN A 68 -4.02 -3.36 -9.95
C ASN A 68 -2.70 -4.07 -10.30
N ARG A 69 -2.82 -5.27 -10.83
CA ARG A 69 -1.71 -6.04 -11.39
C ARG A 69 -1.72 -5.83 -12.90
N TYR A 70 -0.63 -5.33 -13.45
CA TYR A 70 -0.43 -5.32 -14.90
C TYR A 70 0.46 -6.51 -15.24
N TYR A 71 0.04 -7.29 -16.25
CA TYR A 71 0.75 -8.46 -16.79
C TYR A 71 1.67 -8.04 -17.93
#